data_AF-A0A954VYG6-F1
#
_entry.id   AF-A0A954VYG6-F1
#
_cell.length_a   1.000
_cell.length_b   1.000
_cell.length_c   1.000
_cell.angle_alpha   90.00
_cell.angle_beta   90.00
_cell.angle_gamma   90.00
#
_symmetry.space_group_name_H-M   'P 1'
#
loop_
_entity.id
_entity.type
_entity.pdbx_description
1 polymer ?
#
loop_
_entity_poly.entity_id
_entity_poly.type
_entity_poly.pdbx_seq_one_letter_code
_entity_poly.pdbx_strand_id
1 'polypeptide(L)'
;MAKKSNETSAATSTKKSAKSGSKKETNSVSARQVAKTVDNILSQNATLKTTLQQIEKQFGDGAIMPLGSDKRHEVDCITTGSLSVDLALGGRGIPRGRIIEVFGPESSGKTTLALHCVAQAQKNGGIAAFIDAEHALDPSWAKKLGVQLETLLVSQPTSGEEAMHIAEMLIKSNAVDIIVVDSVAALIPKQELEGEIGDTHVGLQARLMSQSMRKLTGAIAKSKTSVVFINQ
;
A
#
# COMPACT_ATOMS: atom_id res chain seq x y z
N MET A 1 32.15 30.56 71.21
CA MET A 1 32.93 29.37 71.63
C MET A 1 33.61 28.78 70.39
N ALA A 2 34.94 28.60 70.46
CA ALA A 2 35.90 27.82 69.64
C ALA A 2 35.64 27.56 68.14
N LYS A 3 36.48 28.02 67.18
CA LYS A 3 37.76 27.41 66.67
C LYS A 3 37.53 25.95 66.16
N LYS A 4 37.89 25.49 64.95
CA LYS A 4 39.11 25.61 64.11
C LYS A 4 38.85 24.71 62.86
N SER A 5 39.08 25.12 61.60
CA SER A 5 40.30 25.07 60.76
C SER A 5 40.66 23.73 60.08
N ASN A 6 41.11 23.87 58.82
CA ASN A 6 41.95 23.02 57.96
C ASN A 6 41.24 21.98 57.06
N GLU A 7 41.26 22.10 55.73
CA GLU A 7 42.36 22.14 54.73
C GLU A 7 42.99 20.77 54.41
N THR A 8 43.32 20.62 53.11
CA THR A 8 44.17 19.59 52.44
C THR A 8 43.48 18.26 52.09
N SER A 9 43.76 17.53 51.01
CA SER A 9 44.54 17.70 49.76
C SER A 9 44.42 16.35 49.00
N ALA A 10 44.64 16.38 47.67
CA ALA A 10 45.17 15.31 46.82
C ALA A 10 44.33 14.06 46.46
N ALA A 11 43.99 14.01 45.15
CA ALA A 11 44.20 12.95 44.16
C ALA A 11 44.41 11.47 44.60
N THR A 12 43.73 10.52 43.94
CA THR A 12 44.30 9.58 42.92
C THR A 12 43.41 8.34 42.65
N SER A 13 43.14 8.10 41.35
CA SER A 13 42.95 6.84 40.59
C SER A 13 41.82 5.78 40.85
N THR A 14 41.06 5.58 39.76
CA THR A 14 40.68 4.30 39.08
C THR A 14 39.99 3.13 39.80
N LYS A 15 38.78 2.79 39.31
CA LYS A 15 38.33 1.45 38.83
C LYS A 15 36.97 1.59 38.10
N LYS A 16 36.93 1.60 36.76
CA LYS A 16 36.51 0.51 35.84
C LYS A 16 35.30 -0.34 36.27
N SER A 17 34.18 -0.12 35.57
CA SER A 17 33.23 -1.13 35.03
C SER A 17 32.35 -0.37 34.01
N ALA A 18 32.48 -0.45 32.68
CA ALA A 18 32.48 -1.54 31.69
C ALA A 18 31.10 -2.19 31.40
N LYS A 19 30.46 -1.67 30.32
CA LYS A 19 29.57 -2.34 29.32
C LYS A 19 28.12 -2.70 29.77
N SER A 20 27.07 -2.63 28.94
CA SER A 20 26.98 -2.78 27.47
C SER A 20 25.66 -2.27 26.85
N GLY A 21 25.71 -1.98 25.54
CA GLY A 21 24.64 -2.16 24.54
C GLY A 21 23.63 -1.00 24.41
N SER A 22 23.36 -0.39 23.26
CA SER A 22 23.52 -0.81 21.86
C SER A 22 23.69 0.44 20.98
N LYS A 23 24.78 0.49 20.20
CA LYS A 23 24.94 1.39 19.07
C LYS A 23 24.04 0.86 17.94
N LYS A 24 22.97 1.56 17.60
CA LYS A 24 22.35 1.41 16.28
C LYS A 24 23.26 2.09 15.26
N GLU A 25 24.15 1.30 14.66
CA GLU A 25 24.79 1.65 13.40
C GLU A 25 23.72 1.69 12.31
N THR A 26 23.24 2.89 11.97
CA THR A 26 22.50 3.12 10.73
C THR A 26 23.52 3.24 9.59
N ASN A 27 23.74 2.13 8.89
CA ASN A 27 24.44 2.11 7.60
C ASN A 27 23.56 2.77 6.52
N SER A 28 23.54 4.10 6.48
CA SER A 28 23.05 4.84 5.30
C SER A 28 24.24 5.08 4.37
N VAL A 29 24.52 4.13 3.49
CA VAL A 29 25.47 4.36 2.38
C VAL A 29 24.89 5.45 1.51
N SER A 30 25.63 6.56 1.33
CA SER A 30 25.21 7.67 0.47
C SER A 30 24.91 7.15 -0.94
N ALA A 31 23.79 7.55 -1.53
CA ALA A 31 23.42 7.08 -2.88
C ALA A 31 24.45 7.45 -3.97
N ARG A 32 25.25 8.50 -3.72
CA ARG A 32 26.39 8.87 -4.57
C ARG A 32 27.52 7.84 -4.49
N GLN A 33 27.68 7.16 -3.37
CA GLN A 33 28.59 6.01 -3.23
C GLN A 33 28.00 4.77 -3.92
N VAL A 34 26.69 4.51 -3.79
CA VAL A 34 26.06 3.35 -4.45
C VAL A 34 26.14 3.46 -5.97
N ALA A 35 25.84 4.63 -6.55
CA ALA A 35 25.96 4.87 -7.98
C ALA A 35 27.39 4.62 -8.50
N LYS A 36 28.40 5.14 -7.80
CA LYS A 36 29.82 4.89 -8.14
C LYS A 36 30.22 3.42 -8.05
N THR A 37 29.72 2.69 -7.05
CA THR A 37 30.00 1.25 -6.90
C THR A 37 29.37 0.45 -8.04
N VAL A 38 28.13 0.78 -8.41
CA VAL A 38 27.44 0.13 -9.54
C VAL A 38 28.17 0.42 -10.85
N ASP A 39 28.55 1.66 -11.12
CA ASP A 39 29.29 2.03 -12.33
C ASP A 39 30.65 1.31 -12.43
N ASN A 40 31.33 1.12 -11.30
CA ASN A 40 32.56 0.34 -11.23
C ASN A 40 32.31 -1.15 -11.54
N ILE A 41 31.24 -1.75 -11.03
CA ILE A 41 30.89 -3.15 -11.30
C ILE A 41 30.53 -3.35 -12.78
N LEU A 42 29.77 -2.41 -13.36
CA LEU A 42 29.33 -2.45 -14.76
C LEU A 42 30.46 -2.19 -15.75
N SER A 43 31.43 -1.33 -15.40
CA SER A 43 32.61 -1.09 -16.22
C SER A 43 33.60 -2.27 -16.18
N GLN A 44 33.71 -2.98 -15.06
CA GLN A 44 34.52 -4.18 -14.94
C GLN A 44 33.88 -5.42 -15.60
N ASN A 45 32.56 -5.43 -15.82
CA ASN A 45 31.84 -6.56 -16.38
C ASN A 45 31.00 -6.16 -17.61
N ALA A 46 31.66 -6.08 -18.78
CA ALA A 46 31.00 -5.72 -20.04
C ALA A 46 29.82 -6.63 -20.40
N THR A 47 29.92 -7.94 -20.11
CA THR A 47 28.83 -8.90 -20.31
C THR A 47 27.61 -8.54 -19.47
N LEU A 48 27.81 -8.22 -18.20
CA LEU A 48 26.74 -7.82 -17.29
C LEU A 48 26.04 -6.55 -17.80
N LYS A 49 26.80 -5.55 -18.23
CA LYS A 49 26.24 -4.31 -18.80
C LYS A 49 25.33 -4.60 -20.01
N THR A 50 25.79 -5.43 -20.94
CA THR A 50 25.00 -5.82 -22.11
C THR A 50 23.75 -6.60 -21.72
N THR A 51 23.86 -7.53 -20.77
CA THR A 51 22.71 -8.30 -20.26
C THR A 51 21.67 -7.38 -19.61
N LEU A 52 22.08 -6.41 -18.79
CA LEU A 52 21.16 -5.44 -18.18
C LEU A 52 20.44 -4.59 -19.24
N GLN A 53 21.16 -4.12 -20.26
CA GLN A 53 20.56 -3.38 -21.39
C GLN A 53 19.58 -4.24 -22.19
N GLN A 54 19.87 -5.53 -22.38
CA GLN A 54 18.94 -6.47 -23.01
C GLN A 54 17.69 -6.68 -22.17
N ILE A 55 17.83 -6.81 -20.85
CA ILE A 55 16.70 -6.94 -19.92
C ILE A 55 15.83 -5.68 -19.96
N GLU A 56 16.41 -4.47 -19.86
CA GLU A 56 15.64 -3.22 -19.96
C GLU A 56 14.95 -3.07 -21.32
N LYS A 57 15.63 -3.42 -22.42
CA LYS A 57 15.04 -3.37 -23.77
C LYS A 57 13.88 -4.35 -23.94
N GLN A 58 13.97 -5.54 -23.34
CA GLN A 58 12.98 -6.60 -23.49
C GLN A 58 11.79 -6.45 -22.53
N PHE A 59 12.02 -5.94 -21.32
CA PHE A 59 11.02 -5.92 -20.24
C PHE A 59 10.63 -4.51 -19.78
N GLY A 60 11.25 -3.47 -20.34
CA GLY A 60 10.96 -2.06 -20.06
C GLY A 60 11.91 -1.42 -19.05
N ASP A 61 11.88 -0.09 -19.00
CA ASP A 61 12.68 0.70 -18.07
C ASP A 61 12.38 0.28 -16.62
N GLY A 62 13.43 -0.04 -15.88
CA GLY A 62 13.30 -0.45 -14.48
C GLY A 62 12.97 -1.91 -14.23
N ALA A 63 12.97 -2.76 -15.26
CA ALA A 63 12.89 -4.21 -15.10
C ALA A 63 14.01 -4.79 -14.23
N ILE A 64 15.16 -4.10 -14.16
CA ILE A 64 16.28 -4.44 -13.27
C ILE A 64 16.99 -3.17 -12.83
N MET A 65 17.16 -2.98 -11.51
CA MET A 65 17.85 -1.82 -10.94
C MET A 65 18.66 -2.21 -9.70
N PRO A 66 19.79 -1.53 -9.42
CA PRO A 66 20.47 -1.68 -8.14
C PRO A 66 19.59 -1.18 -6.99
N LEU A 67 19.37 -2.02 -5.97
CA LEU A 67 18.48 -1.76 -4.83
C LEU A 67 18.81 -0.48 -4.02
N GLY A 68 20.08 -0.06 -4.02
CA GLY A 68 20.54 1.14 -3.33
C GLY A 68 20.72 2.37 -4.23
N SER A 69 20.37 2.29 -5.51
CA SER A 69 20.35 3.48 -6.36
C SER A 69 19.22 4.42 -5.90
N ASP A 70 19.48 5.73 -5.86
CA ASP A 70 18.57 6.77 -5.33
C ASP A 70 17.24 6.89 -6.07
N LYS A 71 17.05 6.10 -7.14
CA LYS A 71 15.77 5.96 -7.83
C LYS A 71 14.82 5.04 -7.05
N ARG A 72 14.71 5.19 -5.74
CA ARG A 72 13.48 4.75 -5.08
C ARG A 72 12.39 5.66 -5.62
N HIS A 73 11.63 5.16 -6.58
CA HIS A 73 10.42 5.84 -7.03
C HIS A 73 9.60 6.10 -5.77
N GLU A 74 9.49 7.36 -5.38
CA GLU A 74 8.55 7.74 -4.35
C GLU A 74 7.18 7.24 -4.80
N VAL A 75 6.58 6.38 -3.99
CA VAL A 75 5.26 5.85 -4.30
C VAL A 75 4.28 6.97 -3.96
N ASP A 76 3.63 7.51 -4.99
CA ASP A 76 2.55 8.46 -4.80
C ASP A 76 1.45 7.85 -3.95
N CYS A 77 0.80 8.66 -3.13
CA CYS A 77 -0.22 8.20 -2.20
C CYS A 77 -1.50 9.04 -2.29
N ILE A 78 -2.59 8.48 -1.78
CA ILE A 78 -3.87 9.15 -1.57
C ILE A 78 -4.05 9.29 -0.06
N THR A 79 -4.27 10.51 0.42
CA THR A 79 -4.54 10.75 1.85
C THR A 79 -5.82 10.03 2.26
N THR A 80 -5.86 9.52 3.48
CA THR A 80 -7.04 8.78 3.98
C THR A 80 -8.16 9.72 4.45
N GLY A 81 -7.89 11.02 4.54
CA GLY A 81 -8.77 11.99 5.18
C GLY A 81 -8.67 11.98 6.71
N SER A 82 -7.91 11.05 7.29
CA SER A 82 -7.61 10.98 8.72
C SER A 82 -6.12 11.24 8.95
N LEU A 83 -5.82 12.34 9.65
CA LEU A 83 -4.43 12.72 9.95
C LEU A 83 -3.70 11.63 10.75
N SER A 84 -4.36 11.01 11.72
CA SER A 84 -3.74 9.97 12.54
C SER A 84 -3.40 8.72 11.74
N VAL A 85 -4.27 8.32 10.82
CA VAL A 85 -4.03 7.17 9.93
C VAL A 85 -2.92 7.51 8.94
N ASP A 86 -2.94 8.69 8.34
CA ASP A 86 -1.89 9.11 7.40
C ASP A 86 -0.51 9.13 8.08
N LEU A 87 -0.41 9.65 9.31
CA LEU A 87 0.81 9.62 10.11
C LEU A 87 1.28 8.19 10.39
N ALA A 88 0.36 7.28 10.75
CA ALA A 88 0.68 5.87 10.97
C ALA A 88 1.19 5.19 9.68
N LEU A 89 0.74 5.64 8.51
CA LEU A 89 1.18 5.19 7.18
C LEU A 89 2.42 5.95 6.66
N GLY A 90 3.19 6.60 7.53
CA GLY A 90 4.41 7.33 7.16
C GLY A 90 4.16 8.75 6.64
N GLY A 91 3.00 9.33 6.95
CA GLY A 91 2.63 10.71 6.65
C GLY A 91 2.06 10.93 5.24
N ARG A 92 1.75 9.86 4.49
CA ARG A 92 1.39 9.96 3.06
C ARG A 92 0.02 9.40 2.69
N GLY A 93 -0.57 8.57 3.56
CA GLY A 93 -1.82 7.85 3.27
C GLY A 93 -1.61 6.54 2.50
N ILE A 94 -2.63 6.08 1.76
CA ILE A 94 -2.58 4.80 1.06
C ILE A 94 -1.77 4.89 -0.24
N PRO A 95 -0.92 3.90 -0.55
CA PRO A 95 -0.08 3.93 -1.74
C PRO A 95 -0.86 3.67 -3.03
N ARG A 96 -0.49 4.38 -4.10
CA ARG A 96 -0.97 4.17 -5.47
C ARG A 96 -0.33 2.94 -6.10
N GLY A 97 -1.10 2.27 -6.95
CA GLY A 97 -0.68 1.04 -7.61
C GLY A 97 -0.45 -0.12 -6.66
N ARG A 98 -1.25 -0.19 -5.58
CA ARG A 98 -1.19 -1.24 -4.56
C ARG A 98 -2.59 -1.70 -4.19
N ILE A 99 -2.64 -2.89 -3.59
CA ILE A 99 -3.82 -3.45 -2.94
C ILE A 99 -3.75 -3.07 -1.46
N ILE A 100 -4.87 -2.58 -0.94
CA ILE A 100 -5.08 -2.23 0.47
C ILE A 100 -6.26 -3.05 0.97
N GLU A 101 -6.17 -3.58 2.18
CA GLU A 101 -7.28 -4.25 2.85
C GLU A 101 -7.66 -3.45 4.10
N VAL A 102 -8.95 -3.18 4.27
CA VAL A 102 -9.53 -2.57 5.46
C VAL A 102 -10.51 -3.57 6.05
N PHE A 103 -10.16 -4.15 7.20
CA PHE A 103 -10.96 -5.17 7.85
C PHE A 103 -11.29 -4.80 9.30
N GLY A 104 -12.34 -5.40 9.84
CA GLY A 104 -12.75 -5.20 11.22
C GLY A 104 -14.25 -5.43 11.43
N PRO A 105 -14.71 -5.31 12.69
CA PRO A 105 -16.10 -5.59 13.05
C PRO A 105 -17.12 -4.79 12.24
N GLU A 106 -18.35 -5.28 12.21
CA GLU A 106 -19.47 -4.53 11.67
C GLU A 106 -19.63 -3.17 12.36
N SER A 107 -20.00 -2.16 11.58
CA SER A 107 -20.12 -0.76 12.05
C SER A 107 -18.83 -0.13 12.63
N SER A 108 -17.65 -0.73 12.43
CA SER A 108 -16.36 -0.16 12.87
C SER A 108 -15.89 1.05 12.03
N GLY A 109 -16.57 1.37 10.93
CA GLY A 109 -16.26 2.51 10.06
C GLY A 109 -15.44 2.19 8.82
N LYS A 110 -15.34 0.90 8.42
CA LYS A 110 -14.61 0.44 7.22
C LYS A 110 -15.01 1.23 5.96
N THR A 111 -16.30 1.22 5.62
CA THR A 111 -16.87 1.94 4.47
C THR A 111 -16.68 3.44 4.61
N THR A 112 -16.85 4.01 5.81
CA THR A 112 -16.61 5.44 6.06
C THR A 112 -15.15 5.85 5.76
N LEU A 113 -14.17 5.06 6.20
CA LEU A 113 -12.76 5.31 5.90
C LEU A 113 -12.49 5.21 4.39
N ALA A 114 -13.03 4.19 3.73
CA ALA A 114 -12.88 4.02 2.29
C ALA A 114 -13.51 5.18 1.49
N LEU A 115 -14.70 5.66 1.89
CA LEU A 115 -15.34 6.82 1.28
C LEU A 115 -14.55 8.12 1.51
N HIS A 116 -13.86 8.26 2.63
CA HIS A 116 -12.92 9.37 2.81
C HIS A 116 -11.73 9.29 1.85
N CYS A 117 -11.13 8.11 1.66
CA CYS A 117 -10.09 7.92 0.64
C CYS A 117 -10.58 8.28 -0.76
N VAL A 118 -11.82 7.88 -1.10
CA VAL A 118 -12.49 8.24 -2.37
C VAL A 118 -12.63 9.77 -2.49
N ALA A 119 -13.15 10.43 -1.45
CA ALA A 119 -13.31 11.88 -1.44
C ALA A 119 -11.96 12.62 -1.61
N GLN A 120 -10.90 12.13 -0.96
CA GLN A 120 -9.56 12.71 -1.12
C GLN A 120 -8.99 12.50 -2.53
N ALA A 121 -9.20 11.33 -3.13
CA ALA A 121 -8.79 11.06 -4.51
C ALA A 121 -9.49 12.02 -5.49
N GLN A 122 -10.81 12.15 -5.38
CA GLN A 122 -11.60 13.06 -6.23
C GLN A 122 -11.25 14.53 -5.99
N LYS A 123 -10.98 14.93 -4.75
CA LYS A 123 -10.56 16.30 -4.41
C LYS A 123 -9.24 16.69 -5.11
N ASN A 124 -8.36 15.72 -5.34
CA ASN A 124 -7.11 15.90 -6.08
C ASN A 124 -7.28 15.72 -7.60
N GLY A 125 -8.52 15.73 -8.11
CA GLY A 125 -8.83 15.60 -9.54
C GLY A 125 -8.78 14.17 -10.08
N GLY A 126 -8.68 13.17 -9.20
CA GLY A 126 -8.65 11.75 -9.60
C GLY A 126 -10.05 11.17 -9.84
N ILE A 127 -10.10 10.03 -10.54
CA ILE A 127 -11.31 9.27 -10.82
C ILE A 127 -11.45 8.13 -9.80
N ALA A 128 -12.62 8.01 -9.21
CA ALA A 128 -12.92 6.97 -8.23
C ALA A 128 -14.01 6.02 -8.74
N ALA A 129 -13.89 4.74 -8.37
CA ALA A 129 -14.92 3.75 -8.56
C ALA A 129 -15.23 3.00 -7.25
N PHE A 130 -16.48 2.57 -7.12
CA PHE A 130 -16.99 1.83 -5.98
C PHE A 130 -17.76 0.60 -6.48
N ILE A 131 -17.28 -0.58 -6.13
CA ILE A 131 -17.92 -1.87 -6.39
C ILE A 131 -18.67 -2.24 -5.12
N ASP A 132 -19.97 -1.93 -5.10
CA ASP A 132 -20.89 -2.16 -4.00
C ASP A 132 -21.47 -3.57 -4.13
N ALA A 133 -20.72 -4.57 -3.66
CA ALA A 133 -21.15 -5.96 -3.62
C ALA A 133 -22.14 -6.23 -2.46
N GLU A 134 -22.10 -5.43 -1.39
CA GLU A 134 -23.07 -5.51 -0.28
C GLU A 134 -24.42 -4.83 -0.57
N HIS A 135 -24.52 -4.06 -1.66
CA HIS A 135 -25.72 -3.30 -2.05
C HIS A 135 -26.18 -2.35 -0.93
N ALA A 136 -25.21 -1.80 -0.18
CA ALA A 136 -25.44 -1.07 1.07
C ALA A 136 -24.91 0.37 1.05
N LEU A 137 -24.38 0.84 -0.09
CA LEU A 137 -23.86 2.20 -0.22
C LEU A 137 -25.00 3.23 -0.11
N ASP A 138 -24.93 4.12 0.88
CA ASP A 138 -25.82 5.29 1.02
C ASP A 138 -25.21 6.53 0.32
N PRO A 139 -25.78 6.99 -0.81
CA PRO A 139 -25.27 8.17 -1.52
C PRO A 139 -25.36 9.45 -0.68
N SER A 140 -26.36 9.56 0.19
CA SER A 140 -26.55 10.73 1.05
C SER A 140 -25.45 10.84 2.10
N TRP A 141 -25.02 9.69 2.65
CA TRP A 141 -23.88 9.60 3.56
C TRP A 141 -22.56 9.89 2.83
N ALA A 142 -22.32 9.27 1.68
CA ALA A 142 -21.13 9.52 0.87
C ALA A 142 -20.95 11.01 0.54
N LYS A 143 -22.04 11.70 0.15
CA LYS A 143 -22.02 13.15 -0.11
C LYS A 143 -21.62 13.96 1.13
N LYS A 144 -22.11 13.60 2.31
CA LYS A 144 -21.73 14.26 3.58
C LYS A 144 -20.24 14.08 3.90
N LEU A 145 -19.64 12.96 3.51
CA LEU A 145 -18.20 12.71 3.66
C LEU A 145 -17.32 13.44 2.62
N GLY A 146 -17.94 14.14 1.66
CA GLY A 146 -17.24 14.92 0.64
C GLY A 146 -17.01 14.18 -0.68
N VAL A 147 -17.65 13.02 -0.88
CA VAL A 147 -17.64 12.31 -2.15
C VAL A 147 -18.43 13.10 -3.20
N GLN A 148 -17.84 13.28 -4.38
CA GLN A 148 -18.49 13.89 -5.54
C GLN A 148 -19.30 12.80 -6.26
N LEU A 149 -20.61 12.76 -5.99
CA LEU A 149 -21.47 11.69 -6.49
C LEU A 149 -21.58 11.68 -8.01
N GLU A 150 -21.47 12.85 -8.64
CA GLU A 150 -21.62 13.03 -10.08
C GLU A 150 -20.46 12.42 -10.89
N THR A 151 -19.31 12.23 -10.23
CA THR A 151 -18.09 11.68 -10.84
C THR A 151 -17.69 10.32 -10.26
N LEU A 152 -18.43 9.80 -9.29
CA LEU A 152 -18.18 8.48 -8.71
C LEU A 152 -18.76 7.39 -9.63
N LEU A 153 -17.91 6.49 -10.12
CA LEU A 153 -18.37 5.30 -10.84
C LEU A 153 -18.86 4.26 -9.83
N VAL A 154 -20.11 3.81 -9.93
CA VAL A 154 -20.67 2.79 -9.03
C VAL A 154 -21.08 1.56 -9.83
N SER A 155 -20.76 0.39 -9.31
CA SER A 155 -21.22 -0.90 -9.84
C SER A 155 -21.80 -1.73 -8.72
N GLN A 156 -22.98 -2.32 -8.96
CA GLN A 156 -23.62 -3.29 -8.08
C GLN A 156 -23.64 -4.66 -8.79
N PRO A 157 -22.54 -5.42 -8.69
CA PRO A 157 -22.41 -6.70 -9.39
C PRO A 157 -23.35 -7.74 -8.78
N THR A 158 -23.67 -8.75 -9.58
CA THR A 158 -24.49 -9.91 -9.18
C THR A 158 -23.67 -11.08 -8.67
N SER A 159 -22.38 -11.17 -9.04
CA SER A 159 -21.47 -12.22 -8.57
C SER A 159 -20.05 -11.70 -8.29
N GLY A 160 -19.28 -12.48 -7.53
CA GLY A 160 -17.88 -12.19 -7.26
C GLY A 160 -17.02 -12.14 -8.53
N GLU A 161 -17.27 -13.03 -9.50
CA GLU A 161 -16.58 -13.01 -10.79
C GLU A 161 -16.88 -11.74 -11.58
N GLU A 162 -18.13 -11.31 -11.60
CA GLU A 162 -18.53 -10.06 -12.25
C GLU A 162 -17.85 -8.85 -11.60
N ALA A 163 -17.90 -8.77 -10.27
CA ALA A 163 -17.25 -7.72 -9.49
C ALA A 163 -15.75 -7.61 -9.82
N MET A 164 -15.04 -8.75 -9.83
CA MET A 164 -13.61 -8.80 -10.11
C MET A 164 -13.27 -8.52 -11.57
N HIS A 165 -14.15 -8.88 -12.52
CA HIS A 165 -14.00 -8.54 -13.93
C HIS A 165 -14.18 -7.03 -14.17
N ILE A 166 -15.18 -6.41 -13.55
CA ILE A 166 -15.38 -4.96 -13.62
C ILE A 166 -14.16 -4.24 -13.03
N ALA A 167 -13.69 -4.65 -11.85
CA ALA A 167 -12.47 -4.10 -11.26
C ALA A 167 -11.26 -4.25 -12.20
N GLU A 168 -11.08 -5.41 -12.85
CA GLU A 168 -10.02 -5.62 -13.83
C GLU A 168 -10.08 -4.63 -15.01
N MET A 169 -11.28 -4.43 -15.58
CA MET A 169 -11.47 -3.53 -16.71
C MET A 169 -11.13 -2.08 -16.32
N LEU A 170 -11.58 -1.65 -15.14
CA LEU A 170 -11.28 -0.32 -14.60
C LEU A 170 -9.77 -0.14 -14.37
N ILE A 171 -9.08 -1.12 -13.76
CA ILE A 171 -7.63 -1.09 -13.55
C ILE A 171 -6.89 -1.00 -14.89
N LYS A 172 -7.29 -1.81 -15.88
CA LYS A 172 -6.63 -1.83 -17.20
C LYS A 172 -6.86 -0.59 -18.04
N SER A 173 -7.89 0.20 -17.74
CA SER A 173 -8.11 1.49 -18.40
C SER A 173 -7.00 2.50 -18.11
N ASN A 174 -6.25 2.33 -17.00
CA ASN A 174 -5.28 3.29 -16.47
C ASN A 174 -5.87 4.69 -16.19
N ALA A 175 -7.20 4.82 -16.14
CA ALA A 175 -7.89 6.08 -15.90
C ALA A 175 -8.37 6.24 -14.45
N VAL A 176 -8.53 5.14 -13.71
CA VAL A 176 -9.09 5.15 -12.36
C VAL A 176 -7.99 5.22 -11.31
N ASP A 177 -8.08 6.19 -10.40
CA ASP A 177 -7.10 6.43 -9.34
C ASP A 177 -7.34 5.55 -8.11
N ILE A 178 -8.60 5.32 -7.76
CA ILE A 178 -8.99 4.49 -6.61
C ILE A 178 -10.22 3.64 -6.95
N ILE A 179 -10.17 2.37 -6.56
CA ILE A 179 -11.30 1.44 -6.63
C ILE A 179 -11.53 0.90 -5.22
N VAL A 180 -12.75 1.02 -4.71
CA VAL A 180 -13.17 0.35 -3.48
C VAL A 180 -14.04 -0.85 -3.83
N VAL A 181 -13.80 -1.99 -3.20
CA VAL A 181 -14.63 -3.19 -3.28
C VAL A 181 -15.23 -3.45 -1.90
N ASP A 182 -16.54 -3.22 -1.76
CA ASP A 182 -17.28 -3.35 -0.51
C ASP A 182 -18.34 -4.44 -0.65
N SER A 183 -18.12 -5.66 -0.18
CA SER A 183 -16.94 -6.18 0.53
C SER A 183 -16.50 -7.54 -0.03
N VAL A 184 -15.32 -8.02 0.39
CA VAL A 184 -14.81 -9.34 0.00
C VAL A 184 -15.77 -10.45 0.40
N ALA A 185 -16.39 -10.35 1.58
CA ALA A 185 -17.35 -11.34 2.06
C ALA A 185 -18.56 -11.48 1.12
N ALA A 186 -18.97 -10.39 0.47
CA ALA A 186 -20.06 -10.37 -0.51
C ALA A 186 -19.65 -10.79 -1.94
N LEU A 187 -18.39 -11.13 -2.18
CA LEU A 187 -17.94 -11.67 -3.48
C LEU A 187 -18.30 -13.15 -3.62
N ILE A 188 -19.59 -13.44 -3.72
CA ILE A 188 -20.13 -14.80 -3.80
C ILE A 188 -19.93 -15.35 -5.23
N PRO A 189 -19.25 -16.50 -5.41
CA PRO A 189 -19.08 -17.13 -6.71
C PRO A 189 -20.43 -17.51 -7.35
N LYS A 190 -20.55 -17.43 -8.68
CA LYS A 190 -21.80 -17.80 -9.39
C LYS A 190 -22.31 -19.19 -9.03
N GLN A 191 -21.39 -20.15 -8.94
CA GLN A 191 -21.74 -21.53 -8.60
C GLN A 191 -22.39 -21.63 -7.21
N GLU A 192 -21.98 -20.79 -6.26
CA GLU A 192 -22.56 -20.76 -4.91
C GLU A 192 -23.91 -20.04 -4.90
N LEU A 193 -24.09 -19.00 -5.72
CA LEU A 193 -25.38 -18.31 -5.90
C LEU A 193 -26.45 -19.17 -6.58
N GLU A 194 -26.05 -20.04 -7.50
CA GLU A 194 -26.94 -20.97 -8.23
C GLU A 194 -27.23 -22.25 -7.44
N GLY A 195 -26.44 -22.53 -6.39
CA GLY A 195 -26.61 -23.69 -5.51
C GLY A 195 -27.71 -23.50 -4.47
N GLU A 196 -28.00 -24.57 -3.73
CA GLU A 196 -28.97 -24.53 -2.63
C GLU A 196 -28.29 -24.21 -1.29
N ILE A 197 -29.06 -23.60 -0.37
CA ILE A 197 -28.58 -23.33 0.99
C ILE A 197 -28.26 -24.68 1.66
N GLY A 198 -26.98 -24.86 2.02
CA GLY A 198 -26.48 -26.10 2.62
C GLY A 198 -25.56 -26.89 1.69
N ASP A 199 -25.48 -26.53 0.41
CA ASP A 199 -24.52 -27.12 -0.52
C ASP A 199 -23.08 -26.79 -0.12
N THR A 200 -22.20 -27.79 -0.27
CA THR A 200 -20.80 -27.67 0.15
C THR A 200 -19.95 -27.08 -0.96
N HIS A 201 -19.73 -25.77 -0.88
CA HIS A 201 -18.88 -25.01 -1.79
C HIS A 201 -17.51 -24.71 -1.18
N VAL A 202 -16.70 -25.75 -0.97
CA VAL A 202 -15.44 -25.61 -0.21
C VAL A 202 -14.43 -24.73 -0.95
N GLY A 203 -14.16 -23.54 -0.40
CA GLY A 203 -13.07 -22.66 -0.84
C GLY A 203 -13.23 -22.11 -2.26
N LEU A 204 -14.44 -21.95 -2.79
CA LEU A 204 -14.66 -21.33 -4.10
C LEU A 204 -14.25 -19.85 -4.08
N GLN A 205 -14.68 -19.08 -3.08
CA GLN A 205 -14.32 -17.67 -2.93
C GLN A 205 -12.80 -17.47 -2.80
N ALA A 206 -12.12 -18.30 -2.00
CA ALA A 206 -10.66 -18.24 -1.86
C ALA A 206 -9.93 -18.51 -3.20
N ARG A 207 -10.46 -19.43 -4.02
CA ARG A 207 -9.93 -19.72 -5.36
C ARG A 207 -10.17 -18.55 -6.31
N LEU A 208 -11.37 -17.97 -6.31
CA LEU A 208 -11.70 -16.75 -7.06
C LEU A 208 -10.72 -15.62 -6.72
N MET A 209 -10.56 -15.30 -5.44
CA MET A 209 -9.66 -14.25 -4.99
C MET A 209 -8.21 -14.53 -5.38
N SER A 210 -7.73 -15.77 -5.19
CA SER A 210 -6.36 -16.14 -5.57
C SER A 210 -6.09 -15.98 -7.07
N GLN A 211 -7.05 -16.34 -7.92
CA GLN A 211 -6.94 -16.17 -9.36
C GLN A 211 -6.97 -14.68 -9.75
N SER A 212 -7.91 -13.93 -9.18
CA SER A 212 -8.03 -12.49 -9.41
C SER A 212 -6.76 -11.74 -9.01
N MET A 213 -6.24 -11.98 -7.81
CA MET A 213 -5.04 -11.28 -7.30
C MET A 213 -3.80 -11.58 -8.16
N ARG A 214 -3.64 -12.83 -8.62
CA ARG A 214 -2.54 -13.21 -9.53
C ARG A 214 -2.56 -12.41 -10.83
N LYS A 215 -3.76 -12.12 -11.36
CA LYS A 215 -3.94 -11.37 -12.60
C LYS A 215 -3.81 -9.85 -12.38
N LEU A 216 -4.37 -9.36 -11.27
CA LEU A 216 -4.51 -7.93 -11.02
C LEU A 216 -3.25 -7.26 -10.47
N THR A 217 -2.43 -7.95 -9.67
CA THR A 217 -1.28 -7.32 -8.98
C THR A 217 -0.36 -6.55 -9.94
N GLY A 218 -0.01 -7.14 -11.08
CA GLY A 218 0.83 -6.49 -12.09
C GLY A 218 0.13 -5.33 -12.80
N ALA A 219 -1.17 -5.46 -13.06
CA ALA A 219 -1.97 -4.41 -13.71
C ALA A 219 -2.18 -3.20 -12.78
N ILE A 220 -2.43 -3.44 -11.49
CA ILE A 220 -2.56 -2.44 -10.44
C ILE A 220 -1.27 -1.62 -10.33
N ALA A 221 -0.11 -2.28 -10.28
CA ALA A 221 1.18 -1.58 -10.17
C ALA A 221 1.50 -0.67 -11.38
N LYS A 222 1.07 -1.08 -12.58
CA LYS A 222 1.25 -0.32 -13.83
C LYS A 222 0.29 0.86 -13.94
N SER A 223 -0.98 0.65 -13.63
CA SER A 223 -2.04 1.66 -13.71
C SER A 223 -1.97 2.73 -12.62
N LYS A 224 -1.23 2.47 -11.53
CA LYS A 224 -1.18 3.34 -10.35
C LYS A 224 -2.53 3.50 -9.65
N THR A 225 -3.49 2.63 -9.93
CA THR A 225 -4.76 2.55 -9.20
C THR A 225 -4.53 2.02 -7.78
N SER A 226 -5.06 2.67 -6.76
CA SER A 226 -5.18 2.10 -5.41
C SER A 226 -6.44 1.24 -5.35
N VAL A 227 -6.31 -0.05 -5.04
CA VAL A 227 -7.47 -0.95 -4.92
C VAL A 227 -7.67 -1.28 -3.44
N VAL A 228 -8.80 -0.86 -2.88
CA VAL A 228 -9.16 -1.04 -1.48
C VAL A 228 -10.21 -2.13 -1.39
N PHE A 229 -9.90 -3.22 -0.71
CA PHE A 229 -10.87 -4.25 -0.34
C PHE A 229 -11.34 -4.02 1.08
N ILE A 230 -12.66 -3.97 1.28
CA ILE A 230 -13.26 -4.04 2.61
C ILE A 230 -13.51 -5.51 2.94
N ASN A 231 -13.21 -5.90 4.17
CA ASN A 231 -13.42 -7.27 4.65
C ASN A 231 -14.01 -7.26 6.06
N GLN A 232 -14.65 -8.35 6.46
CA GLN A 232 -15.31 -8.50 7.76
C GLN A 232 -14.39 -9.20 8.77
#